data_AF-A0A926ITA5-F1
#
_entry.id   AF-A0A926ITA5-F1
#
_cell.length_a   1.000
_cell.length_b   1.000
_cell.length_c   1.000
_cell.angle_alpha   90.00
_cell.angle_beta   90.00
_cell.angle_gamma   90.00
#
_symmetry.space_group_name_H-M   'P 1'
#
loop_
_entity.id
_entity.type
_entity.pdbx_description
1 polymer ?
#
loop_
_entity_poly.entity_id
_entity_poly.type
_entity_poly.pdbx_seq_one_letter_code
_entity_poly.pdbx_strand_id
1 'polypeptide(L)'
;MDKKWCKFCEQWLEDSPDILTVLEIKAITGYCKTSVQGWIDRGLIKAFLTGRSNKIPKSSLLEFMSSSKFYNMHVKSKKLKAKLQEFERMIDNEN
;
A
#
# COMPACT_ATOMS: atom_id res chain seq x y z
N MET A 1 7.11 2.10 -13.80
CA MET A 1 7.36 1.30 -12.57
C MET A 1 7.40 -0.17 -12.96
N ASP A 2 8.19 -1.00 -12.28
CA ASP A 2 8.40 -2.40 -12.65
C ASP A 2 7.07 -3.17 -12.67
N LYS A 3 6.76 -3.84 -13.80
CA LYS A 3 5.54 -4.66 -13.93
C LYS A 3 5.48 -5.78 -12.90
N LYS A 4 6.64 -6.28 -12.47
CA LYS A 4 6.75 -7.31 -11.42
C LYS A 4 6.35 -6.75 -10.06
N TRP A 5 6.73 -5.51 -9.73
CA TRP A 5 6.32 -4.85 -8.49
C TRP A 5 4.80 -4.63 -8.42
N CYS A 6 4.18 -4.23 -9.54
CA CYS A 6 2.73 -4.07 -9.59
C CYS A 6 2.00 -5.39 -9.27
N LYS A 7 2.41 -6.48 -9.92
CA LYS A 7 1.87 -7.82 -9.66
C LYS A 7 2.09 -8.28 -8.21
N PHE A 8 3.27 -8.00 -7.65
CA PHE A 8 3.55 -8.32 -6.25
C PHE A 8 2.63 -7.55 -5.29
N CYS A 9 2.34 -6.28 -5.57
CA CYS A 9 1.40 -5.50 -4.77
C CYS A 9 -0.05 -6.03 -4.88
N GLU A 10 -0.46 -6.49 -6.06
CA GLU A 10 -1.76 -7.14 -6.28
C GLU A 10 -1.90 -8.38 -5.40
N GLN A 11 -0.91 -9.29 -5.44
CA GLN A 11 -0.88 -10.49 -4.61
C GLN A 11 -0.84 -10.17 -3.11
N TRP A 12 -0.07 -9.15 -2.71
CA TRP A 12 -0.02 -8.72 -1.31
C TRP A 12 -1.40 -8.23 -0.81
N LEU A 13 -2.24 -7.68 -1.68
CA LEU A 13 -3.58 -7.20 -1.33
C LEU A 13 -4.70 -8.20 -1.67
N GLU A 14 -4.39 -9.38 -2.21
CA GLU A 14 -5.39 -10.32 -2.73
C GLU A 14 -6.41 -10.75 -1.65
N ASP A 15 -5.93 -11.11 -0.47
CA ASP A 15 -6.76 -11.53 0.67
C ASP A 15 -7.47 -10.37 1.39
N SER A 16 -7.22 -9.12 0.97
CA SER A 16 -7.78 -7.94 1.61
C SER A 16 -9.13 -7.54 0.97
N PRO A 17 -10.09 -7.04 1.77
CA PRO A 17 -11.40 -6.65 1.26
C PRO A 17 -11.29 -5.48 0.28
N ASP A 18 -12.26 -5.37 -0.62
CA ASP A 18 -12.26 -4.33 -1.66
C ASP A 18 -12.39 -2.91 -1.10
N ILE A 19 -12.95 -2.78 0.10
CA ILE A 19 -13.05 -1.53 0.83
C ILE A 19 -12.30 -1.66 2.15
N LEU A 20 -11.27 -0.83 2.29
CA LEU A 20 -10.39 -0.79 3.45
C LEU A 20 -10.66 0.46 4.30
N THR A 21 -10.33 0.36 5.57
CA THR A 21 -10.28 1.46 6.52
C THR A 21 -8.84 1.88 6.77
N VAL A 22 -8.66 3.07 7.34
CA VAL A 22 -7.34 3.57 7.74
C VAL A 22 -6.60 2.59 8.68
N LEU A 23 -7.33 1.86 9.53
CA LEU A 23 -6.75 0.87 10.44
C LEU A 23 -6.25 -0.38 9.69
N GLU A 24 -6.99 -0.86 8.70
CA GLU A 24 -6.58 -2.00 7.88
C GLU A 24 -5.36 -1.64 7.02
N ILE A 25 -5.33 -0.44 6.43
CA ILE A 25 -4.16 0.03 5.67
C ILE A 25 -2.93 0.13 6.58
N LYS A 26 -3.10 0.64 7.81
CA LYS A 26 -2.02 0.63 8.81
C LYS A 26 -1.53 -0.80 9.07
N ALA A 27 -2.44 -1.77 9.24
CA ALA A 27 -2.08 -3.15 9.51
C ALA A 27 -1.36 -3.82 8.32
N ILE A 28 -1.80 -3.53 7.09
CA ILE A 28 -1.21 -4.04 5.85
C ILE A 28 0.18 -3.43 5.63
N THR A 29 0.25 -2.11 5.55
CA THR A 29 1.45 -1.36 5.13
C THR A 29 2.45 -1.13 6.27
N GLY A 30 2.01 -1.24 7.52
CA GLY A 30 2.81 -0.98 8.72
C GLY A 30 3.04 0.51 9.01
N TYR A 31 2.42 1.44 8.26
CA TYR A 31 2.50 2.88 8.54
C TYR A 31 1.53 3.30 9.64
N CYS A 32 1.90 4.32 10.41
CA CYS A 32 1.01 4.86 11.44
C CYS A 32 -0.22 5.54 10.83
N LYS A 33 -1.29 5.66 11.64
CA LYS A 33 -2.57 6.25 11.24
C LYS A 33 -2.40 7.65 10.63
N THR A 34 -1.50 8.46 11.19
CA THR A 34 -1.23 9.83 10.74
C THR A 34 -0.60 9.86 9.35
N SER A 35 0.29 8.91 9.02
CA SER A 35 0.84 8.78 7.67
C SER A 35 -0.24 8.41 6.66
N VAL A 36 -1.09 7.44 6.99
CA VAL A 36 -2.20 7.03 6.11
C VAL A 36 -3.18 8.18 5.91
N GLN A 37 -3.52 8.92 6.97
CA GLN A 37 -4.36 10.11 6.87
C GLN A 37 -3.70 11.18 5.98
N GLY A 38 -2.40 11.42 6.12
CA GLY A 38 -1.65 12.32 5.26
C GLY A 38 -1.65 11.91 3.79
N TRP A 39 -1.77 10.61 3.46
CA TRP A 39 -1.93 10.15 2.08
C TRP A 39 -3.30 10.53 1.52
N ILE A 40 -4.35 10.45 2.34
CA ILE A 40 -5.70 10.89 1.98
C ILE A 40 -5.72 12.41 1.75
N ASP A 41 -5.20 13.17 2.72
CA ASP A 41 -5.24 14.64 2.70
C ASP A 41 -4.45 15.22 1.52
N ARG A 42 -3.39 14.53 1.09
CA ARG A 42 -2.58 14.89 -0.10
C ARG A 42 -3.15 14.36 -1.41
N GLY A 43 -4.29 13.66 -1.38
CA GLY A 43 -4.91 13.06 -2.56
C GLY A 43 -4.08 11.94 -3.21
N LEU A 44 -3.22 11.27 -2.44
CA LEU A 44 -2.42 10.15 -2.91
C LEU A 44 -3.24 8.87 -3.01
N ILE A 45 -4.20 8.71 -2.10
CA ILE A 45 -5.21 7.65 -2.12
C ILE A 45 -6.60 8.28 -2.02
N LYS A 46 -7.56 7.72 -2.76
CA LYS A 46 -8.96 8.13 -2.70
C LYS A 46 -9.60 7.55 -1.46
N ALA A 47 -10.28 8.41 -0.70
CA ALA A 47 -11.07 7.99 0.44
C ALA A 47 -12.44 8.66 0.39
N PHE A 48 -13.46 7.94 0.81
CA PHE A 48 -14.82 8.44 0.96
C PHE A 48 -15.17 8.40 2.45
N LEU A 49 -15.68 9.51 2.97
CA LEU A 49 -16.19 9.54 4.33
C LEU A 49 -17.58 8.91 4.33
N THR A 50 -17.70 7.72 4.93
CA THR A 50 -18.99 7.05 5.12
C THR A 50 -19.30 7.00 6.61
N GLY A 51 -20.24 7.83 7.05
CA GLY A 51 -20.54 8.00 8.47
C GLY A 51 -19.37 8.65 9.22
N ARG A 52 -18.74 7.90 10.14
CA ARG A 52 -17.60 8.38 10.96
C ARG A 52 -16.23 7.81 10.54
N SER A 53 -16.17 7.07 9.43
CA SER A 53 -14.97 6.35 9.02
C SER A 53 -14.63 6.56 7.55
N ASN A 54 -13.35 6.77 7.25
CA ASN A 54 -12.82 6.80 5.89
C ASN A 54 -12.84 5.39 5.29
N LYS A 55 -13.49 5.25 4.13
CA LYS A 55 -13.56 4.05 3.31
C LYS A 55 -12.71 4.25 2.06
N ILE A 56 -11.74 3.38 1.88
CA ILE A 56 -10.67 3.50 0.89
C ILE A 56 -10.76 2.28 -0.02
N PRO A 57 -11.03 2.45 -1.33
CA PRO A 57 -11.01 1.33 -2.25
C PRO A 57 -9.61 0.69 -2.30
N LYS A 58 -9.56 -0.65 -2.26
CA LYS A 58 -8.33 -1.44 -2.42
C LYS A 58 -7.60 -1.06 -3.71
N SER A 59 -8.34 -0.87 -4.80
CA SER A 59 -7.80 -0.40 -6.09
C SER A 59 -7.05 0.92 -5.96
N SER A 60 -7.56 1.87 -5.17
CA SER A 60 -6.88 3.15 -4.97
C SER A 60 -5.61 3.02 -4.15
N LEU A 61 -5.59 2.14 -3.15
CA LEU A 61 -4.35 1.83 -2.41
C LEU A 61 -3.33 1.15 -3.33
N LEU A 62 -3.77 0.19 -4.14
CA LEU A 62 -2.93 -0.52 -5.09
C LEU A 62 -2.29 0.43 -6.11
N GLU A 63 -3.08 1.30 -6.74
CA GLU A 63 -2.58 2.35 -7.65
C GLU A 63 -1.48 3.19 -7.00
N PHE A 64 -1.66 3.54 -5.73
CA PHE A 64 -0.67 4.28 -4.98
C PHE A 64 0.60 3.45 -4.70
N MET A 65 0.46 2.20 -4.27
CA MET A 65 1.59 1.28 -4.03
C MET A 65 2.40 0.99 -5.29
N SER A 66 1.71 0.92 -6.43
CA SER A 66 2.29 0.77 -7.77
C SER A 66 2.80 2.08 -8.38
N SER A 67 2.84 3.18 -7.60
CA SER A 67 3.38 4.46 -8.03
C SER A 67 4.79 4.73 -7.49
N SER A 68 5.55 5.56 -8.22
CA SER A 68 6.87 6.07 -7.78
C SER A 68 6.85 6.73 -6.41
N LYS A 69 5.70 7.30 -6.01
CA LYS A 69 5.57 7.98 -4.73
C LYS A 69 5.67 7.03 -3.55
N PHE A 70 5.14 5.81 -3.66
CA PHE A 70 5.19 4.82 -2.59
C PHE A 70 6.56 4.16 -2.49
N TYR A 71 7.14 3.75 -3.62
CA TYR A 71 8.48 3.15 -3.66
C TYR A 71 9.56 4.12 -3.14
N ASN A 72 9.46 5.40 -3.52
CA ASN A 72 10.41 6.44 -3.12
C ASN A 72 10.13 7.03 -1.73
N MET A 73 9.21 6.47 -0.94
CA MET A 73 9.06 6.91 0.45
C MET A 73 10.38 6.76 1.19
N HIS A 74 10.88 7.89 1.71
CA HIS A 74 12.12 7.96 2.48
C HIS A 74 12.02 7.15 3.77
N VAL A 75 10.89 7.24 4.47
CA VAL A 75 10.63 6.49 5.70
C VAL A 75 9.89 5.21 5.34
N LYS A 76 10.57 4.06 5.42
CA LYS A 76 9.96 2.73 5.17
C LYS A 76 9.64 2.03 6.49
N SER A 77 8.39 1.57 6.64
CA SER A 77 7.97 0.76 7.78
C SER A 77 8.75 -0.57 7.82
N LYS A 78 8.88 -1.21 8.99
CA LYS A 78 9.49 -2.55 9.10
C LYS A 78 8.81 -3.56 8.17
N LYS A 79 7.48 -3.46 8.04
CA LYS A 79 6.67 -4.33 7.19
C LYS A 79 6.94 -4.09 5.70
N LEU A 80 7.06 -2.83 5.30
CA LEU A 80 7.43 -2.48 3.92
C LEU A 80 8.87 -2.94 3.59
N LYS A 81 9.82 -2.79 4.52
CA LYS A 81 11.19 -3.31 4.33
C LYS A 81 11.20 -4.83 4.13
N ALA A 82 10.46 -5.57 4.95
CA ALA A 82 10.34 -7.02 4.81
C ALA A 82 9.72 -7.41 3.46
N LYS A 83 8.67 -6.70 3.02
CA LYS A 83 8.02 -6.93 1.71
C LYS A 83 8.91 -6.58 0.53
N LEU A 84 9.75 -5.55 0.64
CA LEU A 84 10.76 -5.23 -0.38
C LEU A 84 11.82 -6.32 -0.48
N GLN A 85 12.30 -6.87 0.65
CA GLN A 85 13.23 -8.00 0.64
C GLN A 85 12.60 -9.27 0.06
N GLU A 86 11.32 -9.53 0.35
CA GLU A 86 10.56 -10.64 -0.24
C GLU A 86 10.44 -10.48 -1.76
N PHE A 87 10.18 -9.25 -2.22
CA PHE A 87 10.16 -8.93 -3.64
C PHE A 87 11.54 -9.12 -4.29
N GLU A 88 12.62 -8.61 -3.69
CA GLU A 88 14.00 -8.81 -4.20
C GLU A 88 14.34 -10.29 -4.35
N ARG A 89 14.04 -11.12 -3.33
CA ARG A 89 14.22 -12.58 -3.41
C ARG A 89 13.37 -13.23 -4.50
N MET A 90 12.16 -12.74 -4.74
CA MET A 90 11.31 -13.24 -5.83
C MET A 90 11.97 -12.99 -7.19
N ILE A 91 12.58 -11.83 -7.38
CA ILE A 91 13.31 -11.48 -8.61
C ILE A 91 14.57 -12.33 -8.78
N ASP A 92 15.33 -12.52 -7.70
CA ASP A 92 16.58 -13.28 -7.73
C ASP A 92 16.37 -14.77 -8.02
N ASN A 93 15.26 -15.36 -7.59
CA ASN A 93 14.94 -16.77 -7.84
C ASN A 93 14.37 -17.04 -9.26
N GLU A 94 13.98 -15.99 -9.98
CA GLU A 94 13.38 -16.09 -11.33
C GLU A 94 14.41 -15.83 -12.45
N ASN A 95 15.63 -15.39 -12.09
CA ASN A 95 16.78 -15.19 -12.98
C ASN A 95 17.81 -16.33 -12.86
#